data_AF-A0A7H4N2W3-F1
#
_entry.id   AF-A0A7H4N2W3-F1
#
_cell.length_a   1.000
_cell.length_b   1.000
_cell.length_c   1.000
_cell.angle_alpha   90.00
_cell.angle_beta   90.00
_cell.angle_gamma   90.00
#
_symmetry.space_group_name_H-M   'P 1'
#
loop_
_entity.id
_entity.type
_entity.pdbx_description
1 polymer ?
#
loop_
_entity_poly.entity_id
_entity_poly.type
_entity_poly.pdbx_seq_one_letter_code
_entity_poly.pdbx_strand_id
1 'polypeptide(L)' 'MKTVAYDSYQNAFIDLKNGRIDGVFGDTAVVNEWLKTNPQLGAATPKVTDAQYFGTGLGIAVRPDNKALLEKTERRAEGD' A
#
# COMPACT_ATOMS: atom_id res chain seq x y z
N MET A 1 14.76 -2.72 -15.73
CA MET A 1 13.73 -3.43 -14.95
C MET A 1 12.39 -3.23 -15.64
N LYS A 2 11.57 -4.28 -15.79
CA LYS A 2 10.24 -4.19 -16.40
C LYS A 2 9.20 -4.20 -15.29
N THR A 3 8.34 -3.18 -15.23
CA THR A 3 7.23 -3.14 -14.29
C THR A 3 5.99 -3.81 -14.88
N VAL A 4 5.23 -4.50 -14.03
CA VAL A 4 3.95 -5.11 -14.38
C VAL A 4 2.95 -4.67 -13.32
N ALA A 5 1.86 -4.02 -13.77
CA ALA A 5 0.79 -3.61 -12.88
C ALA A 5 -0.16 -4.78 -12.63
N TYR A 6 -0.55 -4.97 -11.38
CA TYR A 6 -1.56 -5.93 -10.98
C TYR A 6 -2.73 -5.18 -10.35
N ASP A 7 -3.92 -5.71 -10.56
CA ASP A 7 -5.17 -5.26 -9.96
C ASP A 7 -5.25 -5.56 -8.45
N SER A 8 -4.49 -6.56 -7.99
CA SER A 8 -4.49 -7.01 -6.60
C SER A 8 -3.14 -7.59 -6.17
N TYR A 9 -2.85 -7.51 -4.87
CA TYR A 9 -1.67 -8.14 -4.28
C TYR A 9 -1.68 -9.65 -4.45
N GLN A 10 -2.86 -10.27 -4.39
CA GLN A 10 -3.04 -11.71 -4.54
C GLN A 10 -2.49 -12.19 -5.88
N ASN A 11 -2.82 -11.49 -6.97
CA ASN A 11 -2.35 -11.84 -8.31
C ASN A 11 -0.83 -11.62 -8.44
N ALA A 12 -0.31 -10.51 -7.92
CA ALA A 12 1.13 -10.25 -7.91
C ALA A 12 1.90 -11.35 -7.14
N PHE A 13 1.39 -11.79 -5.99
CA PHE A 13 2.03 -12.83 -5.18
C PHE A 13 1.96 -14.23 -5.81
N ILE A 14 0.89 -14.56 -6.53
CA ILE A 14 0.80 -15.82 -7.30
C ILE A 14 1.90 -15.86 -8.36
N ASP A 15 2.08 -14.77 -9.10
CA ASP A 15 3.11 -14.69 -10.15
C ASP A 15 4.53 -14.68 -9.56
N LEU A 16 4.74 -14.07 -8.39
CA LEU A 16 6.00 -14.18 -7.64
C LEU A 16 6.30 -15.65 -7.26
N LYS A 17 5.31 -16.37 -6.70
CA LYS A 17 5.47 -17.79 -6.33
C LYS A 17 5.75 -18.68 -7.53
N ASN A 18 5.20 -18.35 -8.69
CA ASN A 18 5.42 -19.07 -9.94
C ASN A 18 6.70 -18.64 -10.69
N GLY A 19 7.49 -17.71 -10.14
CA GLY A 19 8.74 -17.25 -10.74
C GLY A 19 8.57 -16.40 -12.00
N ARG A 20 7.39 -15.80 -12.20
CA ARG A 20 7.12 -14.89 -13.34
C ARG A 20 7.63 -13.47 -13.11
N ILE A 21 7.79 -13.09 -11.84
CA ILE A 21 8.37 -11.82 -11.41
C ILE A 21 9.35 -12.07 -10.25
N ASP A 22 10.31 -11.18 -10.08
CA ASP A 22 11.38 -11.31 -9.08
C ASP A 22 11.05 -10.65 -7.74
N GLY A 23 9.98 -9.84 -7.69
CA GLY A 23 9.58 -9.14 -6.47
C GLY A 23 8.28 -8.36 -6.63
N VAL A 24 7.70 -8.01 -5.49
CA VAL A 24 6.48 -7.18 -5.39
C VAL A 24 6.83 -5.91 -4.63
N PHE A 25 6.44 -4.77 -5.19
CA PHE A 25 6.56 -3.46 -4.54
C PHE A 25 5.19 -3.03 -4.01
N GLY A 26 5.11 -2.62 -2.75
CA GLY A 26 3.83 -2.33 -2.11
C GLY A 26 3.93 -1.72 -0.71
N ASP A 27 2.76 -1.50 -0.10
CA ASP A 27 2.64 -0.94 1.24
C ASP A 27 3.35 -1.82 2.28
N THR A 28 4.07 -1.17 3.21
CA THR A 28 4.88 -1.87 4.20
C THR A 28 4.04 -2.73 5.13
N ALA A 29 2.85 -2.27 5.56
CA ALA A 29 2.00 -3.04 6.46
C ALA A 29 1.46 -4.29 5.76
N VAL A 30 0.99 -4.14 4.51
CA VAL A 30 0.46 -5.26 3.71
C VAL A 30 1.55 -6.31 3.45
N VAL A 31 2.75 -5.88 3.04
CA VAL A 31 3.87 -6.80 2.78
C VAL A 31 4.32 -7.51 4.06
N ASN A 32 4.39 -6.80 5.19
CA ASN A 32 4.80 -7.39 6.47
C ASN A 32 3.84 -8.48 6.95
N GLU A 33 2.53 -8.27 6.86
CA GLU A 33 1.56 -9.32 7.21
C GLU A 33 1.75 -10.57 6.36
N TRP A 34 2.05 -10.38 5.08
CA TRP A 34 2.27 -11.49 4.17
C TRP A 34 3.56 -12.27 4.46
N LEU A 35 4.66 -11.58 4.78
CA LEU A 35 5.94 -12.21 5.13
C LEU A 35 5.85 -13.15 6.33
N LYS A 36 4.93 -12.91 7.28
CA LYS A 36 4.69 -13.81 8.43
C LYS A 36 4.35 -15.24 8.01
N THR A 37 3.74 -15.42 6.84
CA THR A 37 3.30 -16.73 6.32
C THR A 37 4.17 -17.24 5.17
N ASN A 38 5.20 -16.50 4.77
CA ASN A 38 6.12 -16.85 3.68
C ASN A 38 7.58 -16.62 4.12
N PRO A 39 8.10 -17.42 5.06
CA PRO A 39 9.41 -17.19 5.72
C PRO A 39 10.61 -17.33 4.77
N GLN A 40 10.43 -17.89 3.58
CA GLN A 40 11.44 -17.99 2.54
C GLN A 40 11.66 -16.67 1.78
N LEU A 41 10.86 -15.66 2.07
CA LEU A 41 10.91 -14.36 1.43
C LEU A 41 11.29 -13.28 2.43
N GLY A 42 11.78 -12.16 1.92
CA GLY A 42 12.21 -11.03 2.73
C GLY A 42 12.19 -9.72 1.95
N ALA A 43 12.52 -8.64 2.64
CA ALA A 43 12.69 -7.34 2.00
C ALA A 43 13.94 -7.37 1.11
N ALA A 44 13.75 -7.13 -0.19
CA ALA A 44 14.84 -7.10 -1.16
C ALA A 44 15.61 -5.76 -1.17
N THR A 45 14.99 -4.68 -0.68
CA THR A 45 15.56 -3.32 -0.69
C THR A 45 15.15 -2.54 0.56
N PRO A 46 15.85 -1.44 0.89
CA PRO A 46 15.38 -0.47 1.88
C PRO A 46 14.02 0.13 1.50
N LYS A 47 13.31 0.67 2.50
CA LYS A 47 12.03 1.35 2.25
C LYS A 47 12.22 2.55 1.33
N VAL A 48 11.34 2.67 0.34
CA VAL A 48 11.27 3.85 -0.53
C VAL A 48 10.30 4.86 0.11
N THR A 49 10.76 6.08 0.38
CA THR A 49 10.02 7.07 1.18
C THR A 49 9.95 8.45 0.52
N ASP A 50 10.00 8.50 -0.82
CA ASP A 50 9.94 9.76 -1.55
C ASP A 50 8.61 10.50 -1.27
N ALA A 51 8.68 11.65 -0.63
CA ALA A 51 7.51 12.43 -0.23
C ALA A 51 6.67 12.89 -1.42
N GLN A 52 7.25 13.05 -2.61
CA GLN A 52 6.52 13.44 -3.82
C GLN A 52 5.56 12.33 -4.28
N TYR A 53 5.83 11.08 -3.93
CA TYR A 53 5.04 9.92 -4.36
C TYR A 53 4.20 9.30 -3.25
N PHE A 54 4.68 9.30 -2.00
CA PHE A 54 4.03 8.60 -0.88
C PHE A 54 3.27 9.53 0.08
N GLY A 55 3.45 10.85 -0.02
CA GLY A 55 2.72 11.81 0.80
C GLY A 55 2.99 11.68 2.30
N THR A 56 2.02 12.11 3.12
CA THR A 56 2.16 12.23 4.57
C THR A 56 1.40 11.16 5.37
N GLY A 57 0.74 10.21 4.70
CA GLY A 57 -0.01 9.13 5.37
C GLY A 57 -1.34 8.80 4.71
N LEU A 58 -2.21 8.14 5.48
CA LEU A 58 -3.56 7.73 5.05
C LEU A 58 -4.58 8.84 5.29
N GLY A 59 -5.58 8.96 4.41
CA GLY A 59 -6.66 9.94 4.53
C GLY A 59 -7.99 9.40 4.03
N ILE A 60 -9.08 9.99 4.49
CA ILE A 60 -10.43 9.67 4.02
C ILE A 60 -10.80 10.65 2.91
N ALA A 61 -10.94 10.14 1.69
CA ALA A 61 -11.34 10.96 0.55
C ALA A 61 -12.86 11.20 0.54
N VAL A 62 -13.26 12.46 0.39
CA VAL A 62 -14.65 12.88 0.16
C VAL A 62 -14.75 13.66 -1.15
N ARG A 63 -15.96 13.81 -1.70
CA ARG A 63 -16.15 14.66 -2.88
C ARG A 63 -15.74 16.11 -2.57
N PRO A 64 -15.08 16.84 -3.49
CA PRO A 64 -14.54 18.17 -3.20
C PRO A 64 -15.57 19.21 -2.73
N ASP A 65 -16.82 19.07 -3.15
CA ASP A 65 -17.96 19.92 -2.84
C ASP A 65 -18.69 19.53 -1.52
N ASN A 66 -18.42 18.34 -0.98
CA ASN A 66 -19.07 17.84 0.23
C ASN A 66 -18.34 18.27 1.51
N LYS A 67 -18.34 19.59 1.76
CA LYS A 67 -17.67 20.20 2.93
C LYS A 67 -18.24 19.70 4.26
N ALA A 68 -19.54 19.44 4.32
CA ALA A 68 -20.19 18.94 5.53
C ALA A 68 -19.68 17.54 5.93
N LEU A 69 -19.47 16.64 4.97
CA LEU A 69 -18.91 15.32 5.24
C LEU A 69 -17.42 15.40 5.59
N LEU A 70 -16.68 16.30 4.94
CA LEU A 70 -15.27 16.55 5.27
C LEU A 70 -15.13 16.91 6.75
N GLU A 71 -15.80 17.97 7.18
CA GLU A 71 -15.73 18.48 8.56
C GLU A 71 -16.18 17.43 9.59
N LYS A 72 -17.24 16.67 9.26
CA LYS A 72 -17.69 15.57 10.12
C LYS A 72 -16.64 14.47 10.25
N THR A 73 -15.92 14.17 9.18
CA THR A 73 -14.88 13.14 9.15
C THR A 73 -13.64 13.60 9.89
N GLU A 74 -13.24 14.86 9.70
CA GLU A 74 -12.10 15.48 10.40
C GLU A 74 -12.32 15.47 11.91
N ARG A 75 -13.45 15.99 12.40
CA ARG A 75 -13.77 15.96 13.85
C ARG A 75 -13.72 14.56 14.45
N ARG A 76 -14.20 13.55 13.70
CA ARG A 76 -14.19 12.15 14.16
C ARG A 76 -12.82 11.50 14.09
N ALA A 77 -11.96 11.91 13.18
CA ALA A 77 -10.58 11.45 13.12
C ALA A 77 -9.72 12.08 14.24
N GLU A 78 -10.06 13.31 14.66
CA GLU A 78 -9.34 14.06 15.69
C GLU A 78 -9.75 13.69 17.13
N GLY A 79 -10.88 13.01 17.33
CA GLY A 79 -11.24 12.37 18.59
C GLY A 79 -12.12 13.17 19.55
N ASP A 80 -12.88 14.15 19.05
CA ASP A 80 -13.92 14.87 19.81
C ASP A 80 -15.27 14.11 19.89
#